data_AF-A0A8T2LFV6-F1
#
_entry.id   AF-A0A8T2LFV6-F1
#
_cell.length_a   1.000
_cell.length_b   1.000
_cell.length_c   1.000
_cell.angle_alpha   90.00
_cell.angle_beta   90.00
_cell.angle_gamma   90.00
#
_symmetry.space_group_name_H-M   'P 1'
#
loop_
_entity.id
_entity.type
_entity.pdbx_description
1 polymer ?
#
loop_
_entity_poly.entity_id
_entity_poly.type
_entity_poly.pdbx_seq_one_letter_code
_entity_poly.pdbx_strand_id
1 'polypeptide(L)'
;MAAGSLPALSPEDPRLQLRVENRWRNIFVTQAEDVSLHDKEQEENVNHIPVITESSSRILDTGVNTLQRTLLLKKQLKVDEVNTELKQKQLEFRARMQILEKRRAELLLKQQETKDRAVKFEKFVEENEVKRRRALKKYQVERKQNEQKEKEKSELCVHFDQLQIRHQYLKQRVEKYKMYEEYLRKILDLLPENYLEYGSDSLAMPIIRRHETLSITQQTLVQHLTGLSEELEQGQRNLDSLKQEHNTSKLMINKEMSELQTQWDQIKEKNKQLEMTLQIHQGQNRDQAEEIGSLMIAVKNLGQQCHLQHYGSLDDMKMLTMMDMIMEFILDKADLERRAMRLTDSGSEITKRSAERRRTGSALKTNNSSKVHLKSTSKTSGGSKLLSSSKTMQ
;
A
#
# COMPACT_ATOMS: atom_id res chain seq x y z
N MET A 1 -49.65 -0.41 -27.56
CA MET A 1 -49.35 0.80 -26.76
C MET A 1 -48.99 1.91 -27.72
N ALA A 2 -49.71 3.02 -27.63
CA ALA A 2 -49.58 4.17 -28.51
C ALA A 2 -48.32 4.98 -28.19
N ALA A 3 -47.63 5.44 -29.23
CA ALA A 3 -46.76 6.61 -29.17
C ALA A 3 -46.86 7.32 -30.52
N GLY A 4 -47.64 8.40 -30.53
CA GLY A 4 -47.87 9.24 -31.71
C GLY A 4 -46.63 10.03 -32.10
N SER A 5 -46.35 10.03 -33.40
CA SER A 5 -45.41 10.94 -34.05
C SER A 5 -46.00 12.36 -34.08
N LEU A 6 -45.24 13.35 -33.63
CA LEU A 6 -45.57 14.77 -33.81
C LEU A 6 -45.54 15.16 -35.30
N PRO A 7 -46.44 16.03 -35.80
CA PRO A 7 -46.44 16.45 -37.19
C PRO A 7 -45.30 17.42 -37.51
N ALA A 8 -44.65 17.23 -38.66
CA ALA A 8 -43.70 18.16 -39.23
C ALA A 8 -44.42 19.45 -39.69
N LEU A 9 -43.93 20.61 -39.24
CA LEU A 9 -44.40 21.92 -39.67
C LEU A 9 -43.87 22.22 -41.08
N SER A 10 -44.77 22.39 -42.05
CA SER A 10 -44.45 22.81 -43.42
C SER A 10 -44.19 24.33 -43.49
N PRO A 11 -43.20 24.80 -44.26
CA PRO A 11 -42.77 26.21 -44.29
C PRO A 11 -43.72 27.18 -45.02
N GLU A 12 -44.90 26.75 -45.47
CA GLU A 12 -45.83 27.52 -46.31
C GLU A 12 -47.15 27.91 -45.60
N ASP A 13 -47.21 27.93 -44.26
CA ASP A 13 -48.43 28.30 -43.52
C ASP A 13 -48.60 29.84 -43.48
N PRO A 14 -49.68 30.42 -44.05
CA PRO A 14 -49.90 31.87 -44.14
C PRO A 14 -50.09 32.57 -42.77
N ARG A 15 -50.11 31.82 -41.66
CA ARG A 15 -50.14 32.33 -40.29
C ARG A 15 -48.76 32.66 -39.69
N LEU A 16 -47.67 32.35 -40.42
CA LEU A 16 -46.28 32.63 -40.00
C LEU A 16 -45.66 33.86 -40.69
N GLN A 17 -46.42 34.61 -41.50
CA GLN A 17 -45.97 35.86 -42.11
C GLN A 17 -46.10 37.04 -41.14
N LEU A 18 -44.96 37.46 -40.58
CA LEU A 18 -44.85 38.65 -39.75
C LEU A 18 -45.02 39.91 -40.63
N ARG A 19 -46.16 40.59 -40.54
CA ARG A 19 -46.31 41.97 -41.06
C ARG A 19 -45.73 42.95 -40.05
N VAL A 20 -44.55 43.49 -40.34
CA VAL A 20 -43.91 44.55 -39.55
C VAL A 20 -44.24 45.90 -40.18
N GLU A 21 -45.16 46.64 -39.56
CA GLU A 21 -45.37 48.06 -39.89
C GLU A 21 -44.32 48.91 -39.15
N ASN A 22 -43.29 49.33 -39.86
CA ASN A 22 -42.28 50.28 -39.36
C ASN A 22 -42.85 51.71 -39.37
N ARG A 23 -43.22 52.23 -38.20
CA ARG A 23 -43.48 53.67 -38.02
C ARG A 23 -42.54 54.24 -36.97
N TRP A 24 -41.27 54.46 -37.29
CA TRP A 24 -40.48 55.50 -36.62
C TRP A 24 -39.83 56.39 -37.68
N ARG A 25 -40.26 57.67 -37.67
CA ARG A 25 -39.69 58.74 -38.46
C ARG A 25 -38.36 59.12 -37.81
N ASN A 26 -37.26 58.75 -38.46
CA ASN A 26 -35.96 59.36 -38.21
C ASN A 26 -36.02 60.78 -38.79
N ILE A 27 -36.13 61.78 -37.91
CA ILE A 27 -35.79 63.17 -38.23
C ILE A 27 -34.40 63.39 -37.61
N PHE A 28 -33.54 64.06 -38.37
CA PHE A 28 -32.12 64.36 -38.10
C PHE A 28 -31.10 63.39 -38.72
N VAL A 29 -30.85 63.68 -39.99
CA VAL A 29 -29.62 63.45 -40.73
C VAL A 29 -28.56 64.44 -40.22
N THR A 30 -27.43 63.96 -39.75
CA THR A 30 -26.18 64.74 -39.66
C THR A 30 -25.37 64.48 -40.93
N GLN A 31 -25.46 65.40 -41.89
CA GLN A 31 -24.41 65.59 -42.89
C GLN A 31 -23.54 66.73 -42.39
N ALA A 32 -22.25 66.45 -42.26
CA ALA A 32 -21.21 67.44 -42.19
C ALA A 32 -21.02 68.05 -43.58
N GLU A 33 -21.04 69.38 -43.69
CA GLU A 33 -20.01 70.23 -44.32
C GLU A 33 -20.53 71.68 -44.50
N ASP A 34 -19.82 72.61 -43.85
CA ASP A 34 -19.26 73.86 -44.38
C ASP A 34 -20.13 75.09 -44.75
N VAL A 35 -20.20 76.03 -43.78
CA VAL A 35 -19.54 77.38 -43.72
C VAL A 35 -20.46 78.54 -43.27
N SER A 36 -19.98 79.22 -42.23
CA SER A 36 -20.08 80.67 -41.90
C SER A 36 -21.02 81.12 -40.77
N LEU A 37 -20.42 81.42 -39.61
CA LEU A 37 -20.71 82.63 -38.85
C LEU A 37 -19.46 83.53 -38.91
N HIS A 38 -19.67 84.75 -39.38
CA HIS A 38 -19.09 85.96 -38.81
C HIS A 38 -19.41 86.03 -37.30
N ASP A 39 -18.40 86.38 -36.51
CA ASP A 39 -18.39 87.40 -35.44
C ASP A 39 -19.35 87.38 -34.22
N LYS A 40 -18.70 87.50 -33.05
CA LYS A 40 -18.99 88.38 -31.88
C LYS A 40 -19.98 87.89 -30.81
N GLU A 41 -19.81 88.17 -29.52
CA GLU A 41 -18.74 88.65 -28.61
C GLU A 41 -19.36 88.67 -27.19
N GLN A 42 -18.57 89.04 -26.18
CA GLN A 42 -18.90 89.44 -24.80
C GLN A 42 -18.81 88.29 -23.76
N GLU A 43 -17.73 88.17 -22.96
CA GLU A 43 -17.28 89.01 -21.82
C GLU A 43 -18.34 89.08 -20.71
N GLU A 44 -18.09 88.87 -19.41
CA GLU A 44 -16.93 89.15 -18.56
C GLU A 44 -17.13 88.45 -17.19
N ASN A 45 -16.07 88.26 -16.40
CA ASN A 45 -15.91 88.83 -15.03
C ASN A 45 -15.02 87.94 -14.12
N VAL A 46 -13.86 88.46 -13.72
CA VAL A 46 -12.84 87.81 -12.90
C VAL A 46 -12.62 88.65 -11.64
N ASN A 47 -12.83 88.07 -10.45
CA ASN A 47 -12.41 88.67 -9.17
C ASN A 47 -10.99 88.23 -8.81
N HIS A 48 -10.07 89.20 -8.69
CA HIS A 48 -8.68 89.00 -8.27
C HIS A 48 -8.54 89.24 -6.76
N ILE A 49 -8.05 88.23 -6.01
CA ILE A 49 -7.61 88.37 -4.60
C ILE A 49 -6.07 88.48 -4.62
N PRO A 50 -5.44 89.44 -3.93
CA PRO A 50 -4.00 89.67 -3.97
C PRO A 50 -3.21 88.53 -3.31
N VAL A 51 -2.17 88.08 -4.02
CA VAL A 51 -1.26 86.99 -3.66
C VAL A 51 -0.28 87.46 -2.59
N ILE A 52 -0.36 86.88 -1.39
CA ILE A 52 0.70 86.98 -0.37
C ILE A 52 1.80 85.99 -0.76
N THR A 53 2.98 86.51 -1.07
CA THR A 53 4.15 85.80 -1.62
C THR A 53 5.02 85.09 -0.58
N GLU A 54 4.45 84.67 0.56
CA GLU A 54 5.22 84.02 1.63
C GLU A 54 4.73 82.61 1.96
N SER A 55 5.69 81.72 2.24
CA SER A 55 5.43 80.33 2.58
C SER A 55 4.74 80.24 3.95
N SER A 56 3.52 79.71 3.94
CA SER A 56 2.63 79.58 5.11
C SER A 56 3.24 78.87 6.32
N SER A 57 4.39 78.22 6.16
CA SER A 57 5.18 77.57 7.21
C SER A 57 5.87 78.58 8.13
N ARG A 58 6.43 79.68 7.61
CA ARG A 58 7.29 80.59 8.40
C ARG A 58 6.53 81.49 9.38
N ILE A 59 5.25 81.77 9.12
CA ILE A 59 4.43 82.69 9.92
C ILE A 59 3.94 82.03 11.24
N LEU A 60 4.08 80.72 11.40
CA LEU A 60 3.46 79.97 12.51
C LEU A 60 4.42 79.50 13.60
N ASP A 61 5.73 79.53 13.37
CA ASP A 61 6.71 79.10 14.38
C ASP A 61 7.06 80.23 15.37
N THR A 62 6.60 81.46 15.12
CA THR A 62 6.84 82.60 16.01
C THR A 62 5.53 83.33 16.33
N GLY A 63 5.29 83.56 17.63
CA GLY A 63 4.35 84.60 18.05
C GLY A 63 3.03 84.09 18.63
N VAL A 64 2.97 84.20 19.96
CA VAL A 64 1.88 83.91 20.90
C VAL A 64 0.54 84.65 20.62
N ASN A 65 0.36 85.31 19.46
CA ASN A 65 -0.84 86.07 19.09
C ASN A 65 -1.26 85.90 17.60
N THR A 66 -1.03 84.74 16.97
CA THR A 66 -1.69 84.44 15.69
C THR A 66 -3.19 84.27 15.94
N LEU A 67 -3.99 85.21 15.44
CA LEU A 67 -5.46 85.22 15.50
C LEU A 67 -6.00 83.81 15.21
N GLN A 68 -6.73 83.22 16.16
CA GLN A 68 -7.31 81.87 16.07
C GLN A 68 -7.95 81.59 14.69
N ARG A 69 -8.50 82.62 14.05
CA ARG A 69 -9.10 82.61 12.71
C ARG A 69 -8.16 82.17 11.58
N THR A 70 -6.89 82.60 11.53
CA THR A 70 -5.94 82.20 10.46
C THR A 70 -5.40 80.79 10.68
N LEU A 71 -5.19 80.39 11.94
CA LEU A 71 -4.88 79.01 12.31
C LEU A 71 -6.04 78.06 11.96
N LEU A 72 -7.28 78.47 12.24
CA LEU A 72 -8.49 77.72 11.89
C LEU A 72 -8.61 77.61 10.37
N LEU A 73 -8.34 78.69 9.62
CA LEU A 73 -8.34 78.66 8.15
C LEU A 73 -7.26 77.73 7.58
N LYS A 74 -6.03 77.71 8.13
CA LYS A 74 -5.00 76.76 7.70
C LYS A 74 -5.35 75.31 8.05
N LYS A 75 -5.98 75.09 9.22
CA LYS A 75 -6.51 73.77 9.59
C LYS A 75 -7.65 73.37 8.65
N GLN A 76 -8.50 74.31 8.24
CA GLN A 76 -9.57 74.10 7.26
C GLN A 76 -8.99 73.72 5.89
N LEU A 77 -8.00 74.47 5.39
CA LEU A 77 -7.33 74.14 4.12
C LEU A 77 -6.66 72.77 4.17
N LYS A 78 -5.99 72.42 5.27
CA LYS A 78 -5.42 71.07 5.46
C LYS A 78 -6.50 69.99 5.52
N VAL A 79 -7.63 70.27 6.16
CA VAL A 79 -8.79 69.36 6.20
C VAL A 79 -9.38 69.21 4.81
N ASP A 80 -9.47 70.28 4.03
CA ASP A 80 -9.97 70.26 2.65
C ASP A 80 -9.01 69.51 1.71
N GLU A 81 -7.70 69.71 1.84
CA GLU A 81 -6.65 68.94 1.15
C GLU A 81 -6.77 67.44 1.45
N VAL A 82 -6.81 67.07 2.73
CA VAL A 82 -7.05 65.67 3.16
C VAL A 82 -8.40 65.15 2.65
N ASN A 83 -9.45 65.97 2.61
CA ASN A 83 -10.76 65.59 2.07
C ASN A 83 -10.70 65.35 0.55
N THR A 84 -9.91 66.13 -0.19
CA THR A 84 -9.71 65.91 -1.63
C THR A 84 -8.93 64.63 -1.90
N GLU A 85 -7.86 64.38 -1.16
CA GLU A 85 -7.10 63.11 -1.23
C GLU A 85 -7.98 61.91 -0.86
N LEU A 86 -8.80 62.05 0.19
CA LEU A 86 -9.74 61.02 0.60
C LEU A 86 -10.75 60.72 -0.50
N LYS A 87 -11.31 61.74 -1.16
CA LYS A 87 -12.22 61.56 -2.30
C LYS A 87 -11.54 60.88 -3.48
N GLN A 88 -10.30 61.27 -3.82
CA GLN A 88 -9.52 60.61 -4.87
C GLN A 88 -9.28 59.13 -4.53
N LYS A 89 -8.87 58.82 -3.29
CA LYS A 89 -8.68 57.43 -2.83
C LYS A 89 -9.97 56.63 -2.83
N GLN A 90 -11.10 57.24 -2.48
CA GLN A 90 -12.42 56.61 -2.59
C GLN A 90 -12.79 56.29 -4.05
N LEU A 91 -12.50 57.20 -5.00
CA LEU A 91 -12.73 56.95 -6.42
C LEU A 91 -11.81 55.86 -6.98
N GLU A 92 -10.51 55.89 -6.65
CA GLU A 92 -9.56 54.83 -7.00
C GLU A 92 -10.00 53.47 -6.45
N PHE A 93 -10.46 53.43 -5.19
CA PHE A 93 -10.96 52.22 -4.58
C PHE A 93 -12.22 51.70 -5.28
N ARG A 94 -13.20 52.58 -5.58
CA ARG A 94 -14.40 52.20 -6.34
C ARG A 94 -14.04 51.67 -7.72
N ALA A 95 -13.12 52.30 -8.44
CA ALA A 95 -12.66 51.85 -9.75
C ALA A 95 -12.00 50.46 -9.66
N ARG A 96 -11.14 50.23 -8.66
CA ARG A 96 -10.52 48.91 -8.41
C ARG A 96 -11.57 47.84 -8.07
N MET A 97 -12.56 48.19 -7.25
CA MET A 97 -13.66 47.28 -6.91
C MET A 97 -14.48 46.87 -8.14
N GLN A 98 -14.80 47.81 -9.03
CA GLN A 98 -15.50 47.51 -10.29
C GLN A 98 -14.69 46.58 -11.21
N ILE A 99 -13.37 46.77 -11.29
CA ILE A 99 -12.49 45.87 -12.06
C ILE A 99 -12.48 44.47 -11.45
N LEU A 100 -12.39 44.37 -10.12
CA LEU A 100 -12.44 43.09 -9.41
C LEU A 100 -13.78 42.39 -9.58
N GLU A 101 -14.89 43.12 -9.55
CA GLU A 101 -16.24 42.58 -9.81
C GLU A 101 -16.36 42.03 -11.22
N LYS A 102 -15.93 42.80 -12.24
CA LYS A 102 -15.88 42.34 -13.63
C LYS A 102 -15.03 41.08 -13.79
N ARG A 103 -13.81 41.09 -13.22
CA ARG A 103 -12.90 39.95 -13.27
C ARG A 103 -13.46 38.72 -12.54
N ARG A 104 -14.16 38.92 -11.42
CA ARG A 104 -14.85 37.86 -10.68
C ARG A 104 -15.97 37.26 -11.51
N ALA A 105 -16.77 38.09 -12.19
CA ALA A 105 -17.84 37.62 -13.08
C ALA A 105 -17.27 36.81 -14.26
N GLU A 106 -16.22 37.30 -14.92
CA GLU A 106 -15.52 36.57 -16.00
C GLU A 106 -14.95 35.23 -15.53
N LEU A 107 -14.35 35.19 -14.33
CA LEU A 107 -13.82 33.95 -13.75
C LEU A 107 -14.93 32.94 -13.46
N LEU A 108 -16.07 33.39 -12.94
CA LEU A 108 -17.23 32.52 -12.70
C LEU A 108 -17.80 31.97 -14.01
N LEU A 109 -17.90 32.78 -15.05
CA LEU A 109 -18.33 32.32 -16.38
C LEU A 109 -17.36 31.28 -16.94
N LYS A 110 -16.05 31.54 -16.91
CA LYS A 110 -15.02 30.57 -17.34
C LYS A 110 -15.06 29.28 -16.53
N GLN A 111 -15.30 29.37 -15.22
CA GLN A 111 -15.46 28.20 -14.37
C GLN A 111 -16.71 27.40 -14.74
N GLN A 112 -17.82 28.07 -15.07
CA GLN A 112 -19.02 27.39 -15.51
C GLN A 112 -18.81 26.72 -16.88
N GLU A 113 -18.16 27.38 -17.82
CA GLU A 113 -17.83 26.79 -19.13
C GLU A 113 -16.91 25.58 -19.03
N THR A 114 -15.94 25.58 -18.11
CA THR A 114 -15.08 24.41 -17.90
C THR A 114 -15.84 23.26 -17.27
N LYS A 115 -16.75 23.54 -16.32
CA LYS A 115 -17.67 22.54 -15.77
C LYS A 115 -18.58 21.96 -16.86
N ASP A 116 -19.19 22.81 -17.69
CA ASP A 116 -20.08 22.36 -18.76
C ASP A 116 -19.32 21.54 -19.82
N ARG A 117 -18.07 21.92 -20.13
CA ARG A 117 -17.19 21.13 -20.99
C ARG A 117 -16.86 19.78 -20.36
N ALA A 118 -16.52 19.73 -19.07
CA ALA A 118 -16.24 18.49 -18.37
C ALA A 118 -17.45 17.54 -18.40
N VAL A 119 -18.65 18.03 -18.13
CA VAL A 119 -19.89 17.24 -18.21
C VAL A 119 -20.15 16.72 -19.63
N LYS A 120 -19.88 17.53 -20.68
CA LYS A 120 -20.00 17.07 -22.07
C LYS A 120 -18.98 15.97 -22.41
N PHE A 121 -17.74 16.11 -21.94
CA PHE A 121 -16.71 15.08 -22.14
C PHE A 121 -17.05 13.79 -21.39
N GLU A 122 -17.52 13.89 -20.17
CA GLU A 122 -17.96 12.74 -19.38
C GLU A 122 -19.07 11.98 -20.10
N LYS A 123 -20.12 12.68 -20.56
CA LYS A 123 -21.19 12.08 -21.38
C LYS A 123 -20.66 11.43 -22.66
N PHE A 124 -19.73 12.07 -23.37
CA PHE A 124 -19.13 11.50 -24.57
C PHE A 124 -18.35 10.22 -24.28
N VAL A 125 -17.58 10.19 -23.19
CA VAL A 125 -16.83 9.00 -22.74
C VAL A 125 -17.81 7.89 -22.38
N GLU A 126 -18.86 8.18 -21.62
CA GLU A 126 -19.90 7.21 -21.26
C GLU A 126 -20.58 6.62 -22.50
N GLU A 127 -20.98 7.45 -23.46
CA GLU A 127 -21.59 6.99 -24.72
C GLU A 127 -20.62 6.15 -25.56
N ASN A 128 -19.34 6.52 -25.61
CA ASN A 128 -18.32 5.75 -26.30
C ASN A 128 -18.11 4.38 -25.64
N GLU A 129 -18.04 4.35 -24.30
CA GLU A 129 -17.95 3.11 -23.53
C GLU A 129 -19.18 2.23 -23.72
N VAL A 130 -20.38 2.81 -23.83
CA VAL A 130 -21.60 2.05 -24.17
C VAL A 130 -21.51 1.49 -25.59
N LYS A 131 -21.04 2.26 -26.58
CA LYS A 131 -20.84 1.79 -27.97
C LYS A 131 -19.81 0.66 -28.02
N ARG A 132 -18.68 0.82 -27.34
CA ARG A 132 -17.63 -0.20 -27.20
C ARG A 132 -18.18 -1.48 -26.58
N ARG A 133 -18.89 -1.37 -25.44
CA ARG A 133 -19.53 -2.52 -24.78
C ARG A 133 -20.56 -3.22 -25.66
N ARG A 134 -21.40 -2.47 -26.38
CA ARG A 134 -22.37 -3.04 -27.33
C ARG A 134 -21.68 -3.78 -28.48
N ALA A 135 -20.65 -3.19 -29.08
CA ALA A 135 -19.87 -3.81 -30.14
C ALA A 135 -19.17 -5.09 -29.67
N LEU A 136 -18.52 -5.05 -28.50
CA LEU A 136 -17.89 -6.22 -27.89
C LEU A 136 -18.90 -7.33 -27.59
N LYS A 137 -20.06 -6.98 -27.02
CA LYS A 137 -21.11 -7.97 -26.73
C LYS A 137 -21.65 -8.60 -28.02
N LYS A 138 -21.88 -7.80 -29.07
CA LYS A 138 -22.31 -8.31 -30.37
C LYS A 138 -21.28 -9.27 -30.96
N TYR A 139 -20.01 -8.87 -30.98
CA TYR A 139 -18.91 -9.70 -31.45
C TYR A 139 -18.80 -11.02 -30.67
N GLN A 140 -18.91 -10.98 -29.33
CA GLN A 140 -18.86 -12.19 -28.51
C GLN A 140 -20.02 -13.13 -28.79
N VAL A 141 -21.24 -12.61 -28.96
CA VAL A 141 -22.42 -13.42 -29.31
C VAL A 141 -22.25 -14.04 -30.68
N GLU A 142 -21.84 -13.25 -31.68
CA GLU A 142 -21.63 -13.72 -33.05
C GLU A 142 -20.52 -14.77 -33.14
N ARG A 143 -19.41 -14.55 -32.43
CA ARG A 143 -18.32 -15.54 -32.32
C ARG A 143 -18.81 -16.85 -31.71
N LYS A 144 -19.54 -16.80 -30.59
CA LYS A 144 -20.09 -18.02 -29.95
C LYS A 144 -21.08 -18.74 -30.86
N GLN A 145 -21.92 -18.00 -31.58
CA GLN A 145 -22.85 -18.58 -32.55
C GLN A 145 -22.09 -19.23 -33.72
N ASN A 146 -21.01 -18.61 -34.19
CA ASN A 146 -20.19 -19.16 -35.26
C ASN A 146 -19.48 -20.45 -34.81
N GLU A 147 -18.88 -20.44 -33.62
CA GLU A 147 -18.24 -21.63 -33.01
C GLU A 147 -19.26 -22.77 -32.85
N GLN A 148 -20.49 -22.48 -32.44
CA GLN A 148 -21.55 -23.49 -32.32
C GLN A 148 -21.96 -24.07 -33.68
N LYS A 149 -22.18 -23.22 -34.69
CA LYS A 149 -22.52 -23.66 -36.05
C LYS A 149 -21.39 -24.46 -36.70
N GLU A 150 -20.14 -24.12 -36.43
CA GLU A 150 -18.98 -24.84 -36.94
C GLU A 150 -18.89 -26.25 -36.34
N LYS A 151 -19.18 -26.38 -35.03
CA LYS A 151 -19.32 -27.70 -34.38
C LYS A 151 -20.46 -28.50 -35.01
N GLU A 152 -21.66 -27.94 -35.12
CA GLU A 152 -22.81 -28.61 -35.74
C GLU A 152 -22.51 -29.04 -37.18
N LYS A 153 -21.84 -28.20 -37.95
CA LYS A 153 -21.39 -28.54 -39.31
C LYS A 153 -20.41 -29.71 -39.28
N SER A 154 -19.43 -29.69 -38.38
CA SER A 154 -18.44 -30.77 -38.27
C SER A 154 -19.09 -32.09 -37.87
N GLU A 155 -20.03 -32.07 -36.92
CA GLU A 155 -20.81 -33.25 -36.49
C GLU A 155 -21.65 -33.80 -37.64
N LEU A 156 -22.33 -32.92 -38.38
CA LEU A 156 -23.17 -33.31 -39.51
C LEU A 156 -22.33 -33.88 -40.67
N CYS A 157 -21.13 -33.32 -40.93
CA CYS A 157 -20.20 -33.87 -41.91
C CYS A 157 -19.75 -35.29 -41.51
N VAL A 158 -19.40 -35.52 -40.24
CA VAL A 158 -19.03 -36.85 -39.75
C VAL A 158 -20.19 -37.83 -39.90
N HIS A 159 -21.42 -37.43 -39.55
CA HIS A 159 -22.60 -38.28 -39.74
C HIS A 159 -22.88 -38.59 -41.21
N PHE A 160 -22.71 -37.59 -42.08
CA PHE A 160 -22.87 -37.78 -43.52
C PHE A 160 -21.87 -38.80 -44.06
N ASP A 161 -20.59 -38.67 -43.70
CA ASP A 161 -19.54 -39.59 -44.13
C ASP A 161 -19.81 -41.02 -43.63
N GLN A 162 -20.23 -41.18 -42.38
CA GLN A 162 -20.64 -42.46 -41.80
C GLN A 162 -21.81 -43.09 -42.57
N LEU A 163 -22.84 -42.30 -42.89
CA LEU A 163 -23.99 -42.75 -43.68
C LEU A 163 -23.57 -43.13 -45.10
N GLN A 164 -22.65 -42.37 -45.71
CA GLN A 164 -22.15 -42.66 -47.05
C GLN A 164 -21.37 -43.98 -47.09
N ILE A 165 -20.49 -44.21 -46.12
CA ILE A 165 -19.77 -45.48 -45.97
C ILE A 165 -20.76 -46.63 -45.76
N ARG A 166 -21.73 -46.46 -44.87
CA ARG A 166 -22.76 -47.47 -44.61
C ARG A 166 -23.58 -47.77 -45.86
N HIS A 167 -23.96 -46.74 -46.63
CA HIS A 167 -24.71 -46.90 -47.88
C HIS A 167 -23.90 -47.69 -48.90
N GLN A 168 -22.62 -47.36 -49.10
CA GLN A 168 -21.74 -48.10 -50.02
C GLN A 168 -21.58 -49.57 -49.58
N TYR A 169 -21.37 -49.82 -48.29
CA TYR A 169 -21.29 -51.17 -47.74
C TYR A 169 -22.59 -51.98 -47.97
N LEU A 170 -23.74 -51.38 -47.70
CA LEU A 170 -25.05 -51.99 -47.95
C LEU A 170 -25.25 -52.28 -49.44
N LYS A 171 -24.89 -51.34 -50.31
CA LYS A 171 -24.97 -51.51 -51.76
C LYS A 171 -24.16 -52.71 -52.23
N GLN A 172 -22.89 -52.82 -51.79
CA GLN A 172 -22.04 -53.97 -52.12
C GLN A 172 -22.62 -55.28 -51.59
N ARG A 173 -23.21 -55.28 -50.38
CA ARG A 173 -23.89 -56.46 -49.85
C ARG A 173 -25.10 -56.84 -50.70
N VAL A 174 -25.95 -55.89 -51.07
CA VAL A 174 -27.11 -56.16 -51.93
C VAL A 174 -26.66 -56.75 -53.25
N GLU A 175 -25.64 -56.18 -53.89
CA GLU A 175 -25.06 -56.72 -55.13
C GLU A 175 -24.54 -58.15 -54.94
N LYS A 176 -23.82 -58.42 -53.84
CA LYS A 176 -23.34 -59.77 -53.51
C LYS A 176 -24.49 -60.76 -53.29
N TYR A 177 -25.54 -60.34 -52.57
CA TYR A 177 -26.64 -61.23 -52.21
C TYR A 177 -27.70 -61.39 -53.29
N LYS A 178 -27.71 -60.50 -54.29
CA LYS A 178 -28.63 -60.57 -55.44
C LYS A 178 -28.54 -61.90 -56.19
N MET A 179 -27.33 -62.46 -56.30
CA MET A 179 -27.15 -63.78 -56.93
C MET A 179 -27.89 -64.90 -56.19
N TYR A 180 -27.93 -64.84 -54.86
CA TYR A 180 -28.69 -65.81 -54.07
C TYR A 180 -30.19 -65.54 -54.13
N GLU A 181 -30.63 -64.27 -54.18
CA GLU A 181 -32.04 -63.92 -54.40
C GLU A 181 -32.53 -64.48 -55.74
N GLU A 182 -31.79 -64.26 -56.83
CA GLU A 182 -32.13 -64.77 -58.15
C GLU A 182 -32.11 -66.30 -58.20
N TYR A 183 -31.18 -66.94 -57.51
CA TYR A 183 -31.13 -68.39 -57.37
C TYR A 183 -32.32 -68.94 -56.58
N LEU A 184 -32.64 -68.35 -55.42
CA LEU A 184 -33.76 -68.75 -54.59
C LEU A 184 -35.10 -68.52 -55.28
N ARG A 185 -35.24 -67.44 -56.07
CA ARG A 185 -36.42 -67.21 -56.91
C ARG A 185 -36.59 -68.32 -57.95
N LYS A 186 -35.50 -68.70 -58.64
CA LYS A 186 -35.53 -69.84 -59.58
C LYS A 186 -35.86 -71.17 -58.91
N ILE A 187 -35.41 -71.38 -57.67
CA ILE A 187 -35.76 -72.57 -56.89
C ILE A 187 -37.23 -72.56 -56.47
N LEU A 188 -37.73 -71.41 -56.02
CA LEU A 188 -39.13 -71.23 -55.67
C LEU A 188 -40.04 -71.57 -56.87
N ASP A 189 -39.67 -71.13 -58.07
CA ASP A 189 -40.40 -71.46 -59.30
C ASP A 189 -40.39 -72.97 -59.64
N LEU A 190 -39.42 -73.73 -59.14
CA LEU A 190 -39.28 -75.18 -59.33
C LEU A 190 -39.89 -76.01 -58.20
N LEU A 191 -40.28 -75.37 -57.11
CA LEU A 191 -40.80 -76.03 -55.92
C LEU A 191 -42.32 -76.19 -56.04
N PRO A 192 -42.88 -77.38 -55.72
CA PRO A 192 -44.32 -77.55 -55.58
C PRO A 192 -44.87 -76.59 -54.51
N GLU A 193 -46.08 -76.06 -54.70
CA GLU A 193 -46.72 -75.08 -53.80
C GLU A 193 -46.82 -75.54 -52.33
N ASN A 194 -46.71 -76.85 -52.08
CA ASN A 194 -46.78 -77.44 -50.74
C ASN A 194 -45.42 -77.49 -50.00
N TYR A 195 -44.31 -77.06 -50.61
CA TYR A 195 -42.97 -77.13 -50.00
C TYR A 195 -42.74 -76.02 -48.95
N LEU A 196 -43.50 -74.92 -49.03
CA LEU A 196 -43.41 -73.78 -48.12
C LEU A 196 -44.26 -73.92 -46.86
N GLU A 197 -44.82 -75.10 -46.58
CA GLU A 197 -45.46 -75.31 -45.29
C GLU A 197 -44.42 -75.09 -44.18
N TYR A 198 -44.62 -73.99 -43.45
CA TYR A 198 -43.92 -73.58 -42.24
C TYR A 198 -44.26 -74.54 -41.07
N GLY A 199 -44.30 -75.84 -41.36
CA GLY A 199 -44.52 -76.91 -40.39
C GLY A 199 -43.23 -77.23 -39.64
N SER A 200 -43.42 -77.87 -38.49
CA SER A 200 -42.39 -78.34 -37.55
C SER A 200 -41.25 -79.15 -38.18
N ASP A 201 -41.48 -79.71 -39.37
CA ASP A 201 -40.59 -80.60 -40.12
C ASP A 201 -39.81 -79.89 -41.25
N SER A 202 -39.92 -78.57 -41.39
CA SER A 202 -39.10 -77.79 -42.33
C SER A 202 -37.60 -77.90 -41.96
N LEU A 203 -36.75 -78.17 -42.96
CA LEU A 203 -35.29 -78.29 -42.79
C LEU A 203 -34.64 -77.03 -42.17
N ALA A 204 -35.30 -75.86 -42.28
CA ALA A 204 -34.82 -74.60 -41.72
C ALA A 204 -35.07 -74.47 -40.21
N MET A 205 -36.10 -75.14 -39.66
CA MET A 205 -36.52 -74.96 -38.27
C MET A 205 -35.46 -75.43 -37.24
N PRO A 206 -34.73 -76.54 -37.45
CA PRO A 206 -33.61 -76.92 -36.58
C PRO A 206 -32.47 -75.89 -36.57
N ILE A 207 -32.20 -75.23 -37.70
CA ILE A 207 -31.16 -74.20 -37.82
C ILE A 207 -31.59 -72.95 -37.04
N ILE A 208 -32.85 -72.54 -37.18
CA ILE A 208 -33.44 -71.42 -36.43
C ILE A 208 -33.38 -71.69 -34.93
N ARG A 209 -33.85 -72.86 -34.47
CA ARG A 209 -33.79 -73.23 -33.05
C ARG A 209 -32.36 -73.24 -32.49
N ARG A 210 -31.38 -73.73 -33.26
CA ARG A 210 -29.98 -73.67 -32.84
C ARG A 210 -29.47 -72.24 -32.71
N HIS A 211 -29.81 -71.38 -33.66
CA HIS A 211 -29.43 -69.96 -33.60
C HIS A 211 -30.08 -69.27 -32.41
N GLU A 212 -31.35 -69.53 -32.13
CA GLU A 212 -32.06 -69.01 -30.96
C GLU A 212 -31.36 -69.41 -29.66
N THR A 213 -31.05 -70.70 -29.48
CA THR A 213 -30.31 -71.18 -28.31
C THR A 213 -28.96 -70.50 -28.19
N LEU A 214 -28.19 -70.39 -29.28
CA LEU A 214 -26.89 -69.73 -29.28
C LEU A 214 -27.01 -68.24 -28.93
N SER A 215 -28.02 -67.56 -29.47
CA SER A 215 -28.29 -66.14 -29.18
C SER A 215 -28.62 -65.93 -27.71
N ILE A 216 -29.44 -66.80 -27.11
CA ILE A 216 -29.76 -66.76 -25.69
C ILE A 216 -28.50 -66.98 -24.87
N THR A 217 -27.70 -68.02 -25.17
CA THR A 217 -26.45 -68.28 -24.44
C THR A 217 -25.46 -67.13 -24.55
N GLN A 218 -25.35 -66.50 -25.72
CA GLN A 218 -24.51 -65.34 -25.94
C GLN A 218 -24.98 -64.15 -25.09
N GLN A 219 -26.29 -63.90 -25.04
CA GLN A 219 -26.85 -62.81 -24.24
C GLN A 219 -26.57 -63.02 -22.75
N THR A 220 -26.75 -64.24 -22.24
CA THR A 220 -26.44 -64.59 -20.84
C THR A 220 -24.95 -64.41 -20.54
N LEU A 221 -24.07 -64.84 -21.45
CA LEU A 221 -22.63 -64.67 -21.28
C LEU A 221 -22.22 -63.19 -21.25
N VAL A 222 -22.81 -62.37 -22.12
CA VAL A 222 -22.57 -60.92 -22.13
C VAL A 222 -23.03 -60.29 -20.82
N GLN A 223 -24.23 -60.63 -20.33
CA GLN A 223 -24.73 -60.13 -19.05
C GLN A 223 -23.82 -60.52 -17.88
N HIS A 224 -23.31 -61.74 -17.90
CA HIS A 224 -22.37 -62.21 -16.87
C HIS A 224 -21.04 -61.46 -16.94
N LEU A 225 -20.50 -61.24 -18.14
CA LEU A 225 -19.28 -60.45 -18.34
C LEU A 225 -19.45 -59.00 -17.91
N THR A 226 -20.60 -58.38 -18.19
CA THR A 226 -20.88 -57.01 -17.74
C THR A 226 -20.94 -56.94 -16.21
N GLY A 227 -21.59 -57.92 -15.54
CA GLY A 227 -21.62 -57.99 -14.08
C GLY A 227 -20.22 -58.13 -13.47
N LEU A 228 -19.38 -59.02 -14.01
CA LEU A 228 -17.99 -59.16 -13.56
C LEU A 228 -17.16 -57.89 -13.79
N SER A 229 -17.40 -57.18 -14.90
CA SER A 229 -16.74 -55.90 -15.18
C SER A 229 -17.14 -54.83 -14.17
N GLU A 230 -18.42 -54.75 -13.80
CA GLU A 230 -18.92 -53.83 -12.79
C GLU A 230 -18.33 -54.13 -11.40
N GLU A 231 -18.24 -55.42 -11.03
CA GLU A 231 -17.59 -55.84 -9.79
C GLU A 231 -16.10 -55.47 -9.75
N LEU A 232 -15.39 -55.67 -10.87
CA LEU A 232 -13.98 -55.29 -10.99
C LEU A 232 -13.82 -53.78 -10.87
N GLU A 233 -14.64 -52.99 -11.56
CA GLU A 233 -14.62 -51.54 -11.45
C GLU A 233 -14.91 -51.08 -10.02
N GLN A 234 -15.87 -51.70 -9.34
CA GLN A 234 -16.17 -51.36 -7.96
C GLN A 234 -15.01 -51.72 -7.02
N GLY A 235 -14.39 -52.89 -7.21
CA GLY A 235 -13.18 -53.29 -6.50
C GLY A 235 -12.03 -52.31 -6.70
N GLN A 236 -11.84 -51.84 -7.94
CA GLN A 236 -10.82 -50.84 -8.27
C GLN A 236 -11.10 -49.50 -7.58
N ARG A 237 -12.35 -49.01 -7.61
CA ARG A 237 -12.75 -47.77 -6.91
C ARG A 237 -12.52 -47.88 -5.40
N ASN A 238 -12.86 -49.01 -4.79
CA ASN A 238 -12.64 -49.25 -3.36
C ASN A 238 -11.14 -49.25 -3.02
N LEU A 239 -10.32 -49.91 -3.84
CA LEU A 239 -8.87 -49.93 -3.68
C LEU A 239 -8.27 -48.52 -3.77
N ASP A 240 -8.71 -47.72 -4.75
CA ASP A 240 -8.21 -46.37 -4.94
C ASP A 240 -8.66 -45.43 -3.80
N SER A 241 -9.88 -45.59 -3.28
CA SER A 241 -10.34 -44.91 -2.05
C SER A 241 -9.45 -45.27 -0.86
N LEU A 242 -9.18 -46.56 -0.65
CA LEU A 242 -8.34 -47.01 0.47
C LEU A 242 -6.89 -46.51 0.35
N LYS A 243 -6.33 -46.47 -0.87
CA LYS A 243 -5.01 -45.85 -1.11
C LYS A 243 -5.02 -44.36 -0.78
N GLN A 244 -6.08 -43.65 -1.16
CA GLN A 244 -6.20 -42.22 -0.84
C GLN A 244 -6.28 -42.00 0.67
N GLU A 245 -7.13 -42.75 1.38
CA GLU A 245 -7.21 -42.71 2.84
C GLU A 245 -5.87 -43.01 3.50
N HIS A 246 -5.17 -44.06 3.06
CA HIS A 246 -3.85 -44.40 3.58
C HIS A 246 -2.83 -43.27 3.35
N ASN A 247 -2.81 -42.67 2.16
CA ASN A 247 -1.95 -41.53 1.87
C ASN A 247 -2.28 -40.32 2.74
N THR A 248 -3.56 -40.02 2.97
CA THR A 248 -3.96 -38.94 3.89
C THR A 248 -3.54 -39.22 5.32
N SER A 249 -3.69 -40.45 5.81
CA SER A 249 -3.24 -40.86 7.14
C SER A 249 -1.72 -40.72 7.28
N LYS A 250 -0.95 -41.14 6.26
CA LYS A 250 0.50 -40.95 6.23
C LYS A 250 0.90 -39.48 6.31
N LEU A 251 0.19 -38.60 5.60
CA LEU A 251 0.43 -37.15 5.68
C LEU A 251 0.10 -36.58 7.07
N MET A 252 -0.99 -37.04 7.69
CA MET A 252 -1.36 -36.64 9.06
C MET A 252 -0.30 -37.09 10.08
N ILE A 253 0.16 -38.34 10.02
CA ILE A 253 1.21 -38.86 10.91
C ILE A 253 2.53 -38.09 10.70
N ASN A 254 2.90 -37.79 9.45
CA ASN A 254 4.11 -36.99 9.17
C ASN A 254 4.00 -35.57 9.71
N LYS A 255 2.80 -34.97 9.66
CA LYS A 255 2.52 -33.67 10.26
C LYS A 255 2.69 -33.73 11.78
N GLU A 256 2.07 -34.69 12.44
CA GLU A 256 2.20 -34.91 13.90
C GLU A 256 3.66 -35.13 14.31
N MET A 257 4.39 -35.94 13.53
CA MET A 257 5.82 -36.17 13.76
C MET A 257 6.64 -34.87 13.64
N SER A 258 6.34 -34.05 12.64
CA SER A 258 7.01 -32.75 12.46
C SER A 258 6.70 -31.80 13.62
N GLU A 259 5.44 -31.76 14.08
CA GLU A 259 5.03 -30.95 15.23
C GLU A 259 5.75 -31.39 16.51
N LEU A 260 5.78 -32.69 16.80
CA LEU A 260 6.51 -33.24 17.94
C LEU A 260 8.02 -32.94 17.85
N GLN A 261 8.60 -33.04 16.66
CA GLN A 261 10.02 -32.70 16.46
C GLN A 261 10.28 -31.22 16.76
N THR A 262 9.43 -30.31 16.29
CA THR A 262 9.58 -28.87 16.59
C THR A 262 9.44 -28.59 18.08
N GLN A 263 8.52 -29.25 18.79
CA GLN A 263 8.36 -29.11 20.23
C GLN A 263 9.61 -29.62 20.97
N TRP A 264 10.15 -30.75 20.55
CA TRP A 264 11.39 -31.30 21.10
C TRP A 264 12.57 -30.35 20.90
N ASP A 265 12.74 -29.80 19.70
CA ASP A 265 13.80 -28.82 19.40
C ASP A 265 13.66 -27.55 20.25
N GLN A 266 12.44 -27.06 20.46
CA GLN A 266 12.17 -25.91 21.33
C GLN A 266 12.54 -26.18 22.79
N ILE A 267 12.16 -27.35 23.33
CA ILE A 267 12.49 -27.73 24.71
C ILE A 267 14.01 -27.89 24.85
N LYS A 268 14.65 -28.53 23.88
CA LYS A 268 16.11 -28.71 23.86
C LYS A 268 16.84 -27.36 23.84
N GLU A 269 16.38 -26.41 23.05
CA GLU A 269 16.97 -25.07 23.01
C GLU A 269 16.77 -24.31 24.32
N LYS A 270 15.57 -24.39 24.93
CA LYS A 270 15.33 -23.83 26.27
C LYS A 270 16.24 -24.44 27.33
N ASN A 271 16.44 -25.77 27.32
CA ASN A 271 17.35 -26.43 28.24
C ASN A 271 18.78 -25.92 28.09
N LYS A 272 19.29 -25.77 26.85
CA LYS A 272 20.62 -25.19 26.61
C LYS A 272 20.74 -23.77 27.14
N GLN A 273 19.71 -22.94 26.95
CA GLN A 273 19.70 -21.56 27.47
C GLN A 273 19.74 -21.53 29.00
N LEU A 274 19.01 -22.42 29.66
CA LEU A 274 19.02 -22.56 31.12
C LEU A 274 20.38 -23.07 31.61
N GLU A 275 20.98 -24.07 30.96
CA GLU A 275 22.33 -24.57 31.28
C GLU A 275 23.38 -23.46 31.15
N MET A 276 23.31 -22.66 30.07
CA MET A 276 24.20 -21.51 29.88
C MET A 276 24.03 -20.48 30.99
N THR A 277 22.78 -20.15 31.35
CA THR A 277 22.48 -19.19 32.42
C THR A 277 22.99 -19.68 33.78
N LEU A 278 22.82 -20.98 34.05
CA LEU A 278 23.34 -21.61 35.26
C LEU A 278 24.87 -21.59 35.32
N GLN A 279 25.56 -21.84 34.19
CA GLN A 279 27.02 -21.73 34.10
C GLN A 279 27.50 -20.29 34.36
N ILE A 280 26.81 -19.28 33.80
CA ILE A 280 27.12 -17.87 34.06
C ILE A 280 26.96 -17.55 35.56
N HIS A 281 25.86 -17.96 36.18
CA HIS A 281 25.63 -17.76 37.61
C HIS A 281 26.65 -18.49 38.49
N GLN A 282 27.04 -19.71 38.13
CA GLN A 282 28.10 -20.44 38.82
C GLN A 282 29.44 -19.72 38.72
N GLY A 283 29.78 -19.17 37.54
CA GLY A 283 30.95 -18.32 37.34
C GLY A 283 30.92 -17.10 38.26
N GLN A 284 29.81 -16.36 38.25
CA GLN A 284 29.62 -15.19 39.13
C GLN A 284 29.75 -15.53 40.61
N ASN A 285 29.14 -16.64 41.05
CA ASN A 285 29.24 -17.08 42.44
C ASN A 285 30.66 -17.47 42.81
N ARG A 286 31.42 -18.08 41.90
CA ARG A 286 32.83 -18.41 42.10
C ARG A 286 33.67 -17.15 42.23
N ASP A 287 33.46 -16.17 41.35
CA ASP A 287 34.17 -14.89 41.39
C ASP A 287 33.87 -14.13 42.70
N GLN A 288 32.60 -14.09 43.14
CA GLN A 288 32.22 -13.52 44.44
C GLN A 288 32.85 -14.26 45.63
N ALA A 289 32.90 -15.59 45.59
CA ALA A 289 33.54 -16.39 46.63
C ALA A 289 35.05 -16.14 46.68
N GLU A 290 35.70 -15.96 45.53
CA GLU A 290 37.13 -15.60 45.43
C GLU A 290 37.39 -14.18 45.94
N GLU A 291 36.53 -13.20 45.64
CA GLU A 291 36.60 -11.85 46.17
C GLU A 291 36.46 -11.84 47.71
N ILE A 292 35.46 -12.54 48.25
CA ILE A 292 35.26 -12.67 49.70
C ILE A 292 36.46 -13.36 50.35
N GLY A 293 36.97 -14.44 49.74
CA GLY A 293 38.16 -15.14 50.24
C GLY A 293 39.41 -14.24 50.23
N SER A 294 39.61 -13.46 49.17
CA SER A 294 40.70 -12.48 49.07
C SER A 294 40.59 -11.39 50.13
N LEU A 295 39.38 -10.88 50.37
CA LEU A 295 39.11 -9.89 51.42
C LEU A 295 39.37 -10.48 52.82
N MET A 296 38.94 -11.72 53.07
CA MET A 296 39.22 -12.44 54.31
C MET A 296 40.72 -12.57 54.58
N ILE A 297 41.49 -12.97 53.56
CA ILE A 297 42.94 -13.07 53.67
C ILE A 297 43.56 -11.70 53.95
N ALA A 298 43.14 -10.65 53.24
CA ALA A 298 43.65 -9.29 53.43
C ALA A 298 43.40 -8.77 54.85
N VAL A 299 42.20 -8.99 55.39
CA VAL A 299 41.85 -8.59 56.76
C VAL A 299 42.61 -9.40 57.79
N LYS A 300 42.77 -10.72 57.59
CA LYS A 300 43.60 -11.54 58.47
C LYS A 300 45.05 -11.05 58.48
N ASN A 301 45.60 -10.73 57.32
CA ASN A 301 46.96 -10.17 57.19
C ASN A 301 47.08 -8.80 57.90
N LEU A 302 46.12 -7.90 57.72
CA LEU A 302 46.11 -6.58 58.39
C LEU A 302 45.92 -6.72 59.91
N GLY A 303 45.04 -7.61 60.35
CA GLY A 303 44.79 -7.89 61.76
C GLY A 303 46.01 -8.43 62.48
N GLN A 304 46.79 -9.29 61.81
CA GLN A 304 48.10 -9.75 62.31
C GLN A 304 49.09 -8.59 62.48
N GLN A 305 49.10 -7.60 61.56
CA GLN A 305 49.99 -6.44 61.64
C GLN A 305 49.54 -5.40 62.67
N CYS A 306 48.23 -5.29 62.90
CA CYS A 306 47.59 -4.26 63.74
C CYS A 306 47.10 -4.80 65.09
N HIS A 307 47.69 -5.90 65.58
CA HIS A 307 47.21 -6.56 66.78
C HIS A 307 47.35 -5.69 68.04
N LEU A 308 46.23 -5.47 68.72
CA LEU A 308 46.15 -4.80 70.02
C LEU A 308 46.08 -5.84 71.14
N GLN A 309 46.93 -5.69 72.18
CA GLN A 309 47.07 -6.67 73.27
C GLN A 309 45.80 -6.88 74.12
N HIS A 310 44.82 -5.97 74.05
CA HIS A 310 43.54 -6.07 74.76
C HIS A 310 42.50 -6.91 73.99
N TYR A 311 42.72 -7.14 72.70
CA TYR A 311 41.99 -8.12 71.93
C TYR A 311 42.72 -9.46 72.11
N GLY A 312 42.00 -10.54 72.44
CA GLY A 312 42.56 -11.86 72.77
C GLY A 312 43.35 -12.55 71.64
N SER A 313 43.50 -13.88 71.71
CA SER A 313 44.24 -14.63 70.66
C SER A 313 43.63 -14.44 69.26
N LEU A 314 44.49 -14.24 68.25
CA LEU A 314 44.09 -13.99 66.86
C LEU A 314 43.41 -15.18 66.17
N ASP A 315 43.67 -16.42 66.61
CA ASP A 315 43.23 -17.62 65.89
C ASP A 315 41.72 -17.92 66.03
N ASP A 316 41.09 -17.45 67.12
CA ASP A 316 39.66 -17.68 67.41
C ASP A 316 38.78 -16.45 67.18
N MET A 317 39.33 -15.34 66.67
CA MET A 317 38.57 -14.11 66.42
C MET A 317 37.67 -14.20 65.19
N LYS A 318 36.43 -13.72 65.33
CA LYS A 318 35.53 -13.53 64.19
C LYS A 318 36.03 -12.39 63.31
N MET A 319 35.77 -12.49 62.01
CA MET A 319 36.17 -11.50 60.99
C MET A 319 35.71 -10.07 61.30
N LEU A 320 34.44 -9.90 61.75
CA LEU A 320 33.90 -8.57 62.08
C LEU A 320 34.65 -7.94 63.26
N THR A 321 34.90 -8.71 64.32
CA THR A 321 35.69 -8.24 65.47
C THR A 321 37.15 -7.92 65.10
N MET A 322 37.71 -8.60 64.10
CA MET A 322 39.05 -8.30 63.59
C MET A 322 39.07 -6.98 62.79
N MET A 323 38.02 -6.69 62.01
CA MET A 323 37.85 -5.40 61.34
C MET A 323 37.70 -4.25 62.34
N ASP A 324 36.90 -4.44 63.40
CA ASP A 324 36.71 -3.44 64.46
C ASP A 324 38.05 -3.13 65.17
N MET A 325 38.85 -4.15 65.47
CA MET A 325 40.20 -3.99 66.01
C MET A 325 41.12 -3.21 65.06
N ILE A 326 41.13 -3.55 63.76
CA ILE A 326 41.93 -2.83 62.76
C ILE A 326 41.49 -1.36 62.69
N MET A 327 40.19 -1.09 62.76
CA MET A 327 39.64 0.27 62.78
C MET A 327 40.10 1.05 64.01
N GLU A 328 40.02 0.46 65.21
CA GLU A 328 40.52 1.07 66.45
C GLU A 328 42.02 1.34 66.37
N PHE A 329 42.82 0.39 65.87
CA PHE A 329 44.26 0.59 65.68
C PHE A 329 44.57 1.77 64.75
N ILE A 330 43.87 1.88 63.62
CA ILE A 330 44.05 2.97 62.66
C ILE A 330 43.66 4.31 63.29
N LEU A 331 42.56 4.38 64.03
CA LEU A 331 42.12 5.59 64.72
C LEU A 331 43.13 6.00 65.80
N ASP A 332 43.59 5.06 66.62
CA ASP A 332 44.60 5.30 67.65
C ASP A 332 45.92 5.78 67.05
N LYS A 333 46.36 5.18 65.94
CA LYS A 333 47.58 5.61 65.21
C LYS A 333 47.41 6.99 64.59
N ALA A 334 46.26 7.29 63.98
CA ALA A 334 45.98 8.62 63.43
C ALA A 334 45.93 9.68 64.54
N ASP A 335 45.35 9.35 65.70
CA ASP A 335 45.33 10.24 66.87
C ASP A 335 46.71 10.41 67.50
N LEU A 336 47.53 9.36 67.50
CA LEU A 336 48.93 9.44 67.91
C LEU A 336 49.74 10.32 66.95
N GLU A 337 49.57 10.16 65.64
CA GLU A 337 50.23 10.98 64.62
C GLU A 337 49.81 12.45 64.73
N ARG A 338 48.51 12.76 64.86
CA ARG A 338 48.04 14.13 65.09
C ARG A 338 48.65 14.74 66.35
N ARG A 339 48.80 13.95 67.43
CA ARG A 339 49.46 14.40 68.66
C ARG A 339 50.97 14.60 68.48
N ALA A 340 51.64 13.71 67.74
CA ALA A 340 53.05 13.82 67.42
C ALA A 340 53.34 15.01 66.49
N MET A 341 52.49 15.27 65.48
CA MET A 341 52.61 16.42 64.59
C MET A 341 52.48 17.75 65.33
N ARG A 342 51.57 17.84 66.32
CA ARG A 342 51.46 19.01 67.21
C ARG A 342 52.74 19.23 68.03
N LEU A 343 53.43 18.16 68.42
CA LEU A 343 54.72 18.24 69.12
C LEU A 343 55.88 18.60 68.17
N THR A 344 55.88 18.14 66.92
CA THR A 344 56.90 18.51 65.93
C THR A 344 56.71 19.93 65.41
N ASP A 345 55.49 20.43 65.29
CA ASP A 345 55.21 21.84 65.01
C ASP A 345 55.73 22.73 66.15
N SER A 346 55.70 22.24 67.39
CA SER A 346 56.31 22.89 68.56
C SER A 346 57.85 22.79 68.58
N GLY A 347 58.44 21.79 67.91
CA GLY A 347 59.89 21.60 67.76
C GLY A 347 60.51 22.28 66.52
N SER A 348 59.70 22.63 65.52
CA SER A 348 60.14 23.29 64.26
C SER A 348 60.48 24.77 64.43
N GLU A 349 60.11 25.41 65.54
CA GLU A 349 60.55 26.78 65.88
C GLU A 349 62.02 26.84 66.38
N ILE A 350 62.63 25.71 66.78
CA ILE A 350 63.97 25.71 67.40
C ILE A 350 65.10 25.39 66.39
N THR A 351 64.80 24.74 65.27
CA THR A 351 65.82 24.27 64.30
C THR A 351 65.84 25.00 62.95
N LYS A 352 65.10 26.12 62.81
CA LYS A 352 65.10 26.97 61.60
C LYS A 352 66.07 28.17 61.64
N ARG A 353 66.89 28.35 62.69
CA ARG A 353 67.85 29.46 62.78
C ARG A 353 69.27 29.19 62.27
N SER A 354 69.57 28.00 61.75
CA SER A 354 70.95 27.68 61.35
C SER A 354 71.04 26.76 60.13
N ALA A 355 70.71 27.27 58.94
CA ALA A 355 71.34 26.87 57.67
C ALA A 355 70.68 27.61 56.49
N GLU A 356 70.73 28.93 56.51
CA GLU A 356 70.52 29.72 55.31
C GLU A 356 71.90 30.13 54.77
N ARG A 357 72.38 29.40 53.74
CA ARG A 357 73.27 29.83 52.64
C ARG A 357 74.14 28.69 52.11
N ARG A 358 73.77 28.12 50.95
CA ARG A 358 74.53 28.27 49.68
C ARG A 358 73.91 27.47 48.52
N ARG A 359 73.47 28.23 47.52
CA ARG A 359 73.72 28.07 46.06
C ARG A 359 73.09 26.85 45.35
N THR A 360 72.03 27.00 44.54
CA THR A 360 71.85 27.62 43.18
C THR A 360 72.01 26.62 42.03
N GLY A 361 70.99 26.59 41.15
CA GLY A 361 70.95 25.94 39.82
C GLY A 361 70.42 24.51 39.89
N SER A 362 69.44 24.04 39.10
CA SER A 362 69.00 24.40 37.76
C SER A 362 67.56 23.94 37.53
N ALA A 363 66.79 24.73 36.78
CA ALA A 363 65.48 24.37 36.25
C ALA A 363 65.60 23.38 35.07
N LEU A 364 64.55 22.58 34.83
CA LEU A 364 63.87 22.30 33.54
C LEU A 364 62.82 21.19 33.79
N LYS A 365 61.53 21.53 33.81
CA LYS A 365 60.55 21.42 32.70
C LYS A 365 60.25 19.99 32.21
N THR A 366 59.06 19.52 32.64
CA THR A 366 57.96 18.93 31.84
C THR A 366 58.30 18.09 30.61
N ASN A 367 57.76 16.87 30.52
CA ASN A 367 56.69 16.55 29.56
C ASN A 367 56.10 15.12 29.72
N ASN A 368 54.77 15.11 29.76
CA ASN A 368 53.80 14.29 29.02
C ASN A 368 54.06 12.82 28.63
N SER A 369 52.95 12.10 28.78
CA SER A 369 52.39 11.08 27.87
C SER A 369 52.94 9.66 28.00
N SER A 370 52.06 8.76 28.48
CA SER A 370 51.93 7.41 27.93
C SER A 370 50.46 7.02 27.87
N LYS A 371 49.91 7.27 26.69
CA LYS A 371 48.68 6.74 26.12
C LYS A 371 48.80 5.21 26.00
N VAL A 372 47.91 4.44 26.63
CA VAL A 372 47.74 3.01 26.29
C VAL A 372 46.32 2.79 25.79
N HIS A 373 46.28 2.24 24.57
CA HIS A 373 45.14 2.06 23.70
C HIS A 373 44.04 1.17 24.31
N LEU A 374 42.85 1.75 24.51
CA LEU A 374 41.59 1.02 24.37
C LEU A 374 41.40 0.73 22.87
N LYS A 375 41.64 -0.51 22.46
CA LYS A 375 41.33 -0.97 21.11
C LYS A 375 39.88 -1.44 21.09
N SER A 376 39.01 -0.54 20.61
CA SER A 376 37.71 -0.89 20.07
C SER A 376 37.88 -1.78 18.83
N THR A 377 37.27 -2.96 18.84
CA THR A 377 36.86 -3.66 17.61
C THR A 377 35.33 -3.68 17.58
N SER A 378 34.78 -2.68 16.92
CA SER A 378 33.46 -2.75 16.29
C SER A 378 33.64 -3.08 14.81
N LYS A 379 32.59 -3.68 14.20
CA LYS A 379 32.45 -4.23 12.83
C LYS A 379 32.70 -5.74 12.75
N THR A 380 31.82 -6.57 12.20
CA THR A 380 30.72 -6.35 11.26
C THR A 380 29.81 -7.57 11.21
N SER A 381 28.55 -7.29 10.93
CA SER A 381 27.58 -8.14 10.22
C SER A 381 28.19 -9.29 9.40
N GLY A 382 27.85 -10.51 9.78
CA GLY A 382 28.02 -11.73 8.99
C GLY A 382 26.66 -12.45 8.97
N GLY A 383 26.11 -12.63 7.77
CA GLY A 383 24.71 -12.91 7.55
C GLY A 383 24.23 -14.27 8.06
N SER A 384 23.03 -14.25 8.63
CA SER A 384 22.15 -15.38 8.81
C SER A 384 21.71 -15.90 7.44
N LYS A 385 22.38 -16.95 6.94
CA LYS A 385 21.79 -17.86 5.95
C LYS A 385 20.87 -18.84 6.69
N LEU A 386 19.61 -18.47 6.84
CA LEU A 386 18.52 -19.44 7.01
C LEU A 386 18.03 -19.81 5.61
N LEU A 387 18.52 -20.93 5.09
CA LEU A 387 17.92 -21.60 3.94
C LEU A 387 16.62 -22.25 4.42
N SER A 388 15.53 -21.49 4.26
CA SER A 388 14.19 -22.02 4.08
C SER A 388 14.15 -22.79 2.76
N SER A 389 13.97 -24.11 2.84
CA SER A 389 13.45 -24.92 1.74
C SER A 389 12.01 -25.28 2.08
N SER A 390 11.09 -24.34 1.86
CA SER A 390 9.72 -24.67 1.49
C SER A 390 9.70 -24.98 0.00
N LYS A 391 9.48 -26.26 -0.34
CA LYS A 391 9.15 -26.68 -1.69
C LYS A 391 7.77 -27.34 -1.63
N THR A 392 6.75 -26.54 -1.88
CA THR A 392 5.40 -26.97 -2.20
C THR A 392 5.23 -27.01 -3.72
N MET A 393 4.85 -28.19 -4.20
CA MET A 393 4.07 -28.53 -5.40
C MET A 393 4.57 -28.15 -6.81
N GLN A 394 4.92 -29.20 -7.56
CA GLN A 394 4.11 -29.66 -8.70
C GLN A 394 3.88 -31.16 -8.56
#